data_AF-A0A6P9C9K1-F1
#
_entry.id   AF-A0A6P9C9K1-F1
#
_cell.length_a   1.000
_cell.length_b   1.000
_cell.length_c   1.000
_cell.angle_alpha   90.00
_cell.angle_beta   90.00
_cell.angle_gamma   90.00
#
_symmetry.space_group_name_H-M   'P 1'
#
loop_
_entity.id
_entity.type
_entity.pdbx_description
1 polymer ?
#
loop_
_entity_poly.entity_id
_entity_poly.type
_entity_poly.pdbx_seq_one_letter_code
_entity_poly.pdbx_strand_id
1 'polypeptide(L)'
;MSSGGLLLLLGLLSLWTELTPVSGQDRPKYCDLPADPGPCRARITRFYYNSDSKQCEEFNYGGCHGNENNFKTKDKCHYTCVEKPGVCGKAPPVITICPVRCRSDWECDGKQKCCTYGCVTDCMDVS
;
A
#
# COMPACT_ATOMS: atom_id res chain seq x y z
N MET A 1 -8.88 1.86 -54.03
CA MET A 1 -9.38 2.34 -52.72
C MET A 1 -8.39 1.89 -51.67
N SER A 2 -7.81 2.86 -50.97
CA SER A 2 -6.59 2.75 -50.16
C SER A 2 -6.78 1.81 -48.96
N SER A 3 -6.18 0.63 -49.03
CA SER A 3 -6.12 -0.36 -47.93
C SER A 3 -4.98 -0.07 -46.94
N GLY A 4 -4.21 1.02 -47.13
CA GLY A 4 -3.09 1.39 -46.26
C GLY A 4 -3.47 2.20 -45.00
N GLY A 5 -4.71 2.72 -44.91
CA GLY A 5 -5.14 3.54 -43.78
C GLY A 5 -5.48 2.77 -42.50
N LEU A 6 -5.93 1.51 -42.65
CA LEU A 6 -6.44 0.73 -41.52
C LEU A 6 -5.33 0.08 -40.67
N LEU A 7 -4.19 -0.25 -41.30
CA LEU A 7 -3.04 -0.84 -40.60
C LEU A 7 -2.26 0.19 -39.76
N LEU A 8 -2.26 1.46 -40.14
CA LEU A 8 -1.63 2.54 -39.36
C LEU A 8 -2.42 2.89 -38.08
N LEU A 9 -3.75 2.74 -38.10
CA LEU A 9 -4.61 3.00 -36.93
C LEU A 9 -4.48 1.91 -35.85
N LEU A 10 -4.23 0.65 -36.23
CA LEU A 10 -4.00 -0.43 -35.27
C LEU A 10 -2.64 -0.34 -34.58
N GLY A 11 -1.61 0.21 -35.23
CA GLY A 11 -0.28 0.41 -34.65
C GLY A 11 -0.22 1.47 -33.55
N LEU A 12 -1.10 2.48 -33.60
CA LEU A 12 -1.19 3.54 -32.58
C LEU A 12 -1.90 3.08 -31.30
N LEU A 13 -2.84 2.15 -31.40
CA LEU A 13 -3.53 1.54 -30.25
C LEU A 13 -2.62 0.57 -29.46
N SER A 14 -1.65 -0.06 -30.12
CA SER A 14 -0.66 -0.95 -29.47
C SER A 14 0.46 -0.22 -28.72
N LEU A 15 0.63 1.09 -28.89
CA LEU A 15 1.69 1.86 -28.20
C LEU A 15 1.26 2.43 -26.84
N TRP A 16 -0.01 2.32 -26.45
CA TRP A 16 -0.53 2.90 -25.21
C TRP A 16 -0.87 1.85 -24.13
N THR A 17 -0.79 0.56 -24.45
CA THR A 17 -1.10 -0.53 -23.49
C THR A 17 0.03 -0.85 -22.50
N GLU A 18 1.25 -0.34 -22.69
CA GLU A 18 2.44 -0.78 -21.93
C GLU A 18 2.90 0.18 -20.82
N LEU A 19 2.13 1.22 -20.48
CA LEU A 19 2.44 2.10 -19.34
C LEU A 19 1.26 2.20 -18.39
N THR A 20 0.70 1.07 -17.95
CA THR A 20 0.08 1.08 -16.62
C THR A 20 1.23 1.16 -15.62
N PRO A 21 1.43 2.27 -14.91
CA PRO A 21 2.34 2.23 -13.77
C PRO A 21 1.81 1.15 -12.83
N VAL A 22 2.65 0.17 -12.49
CA VAL A 22 2.44 -0.75 -11.36
C VAL A 22 2.59 0.08 -10.08
N SER A 23 1.73 1.08 -9.91
CA SER A 23 1.70 1.96 -8.76
C SER A 23 0.56 1.45 -7.88
N GLY A 24 0.90 0.65 -6.88
CA GLY A 24 0.02 0.43 -5.73
C GLY A 24 -0.37 -1.00 -5.38
N GLN A 25 0.36 -2.03 -5.83
CA GLN A 25 -0.19 -3.39 -5.76
C GLN A 25 -0.04 -4.16 -4.42
N ASP A 26 0.59 -3.57 -3.39
CA ASP A 26 0.73 -4.29 -2.11
C ASP A 26 0.05 -3.60 -0.92
N ARG A 27 -0.21 -2.28 -0.98
CA ARG A 27 -0.91 -1.58 0.12
C ARG A 27 -2.39 -2.01 0.16
N PRO A 28 -2.99 -2.20 1.35
CA PRO A 28 -4.39 -2.57 1.43
C PRO A 28 -5.31 -1.56 0.73
N LYS A 29 -6.18 -2.06 -0.17
CA LYS A 29 -7.10 -1.23 -0.96
C LYS A 29 -8.06 -0.40 -0.11
N TYR A 30 -8.39 -0.88 1.09
CA TYR A 30 -9.27 -0.13 1.98
C TYR A 30 -8.66 1.21 2.42
N CYS A 31 -7.35 1.40 2.33
CA CYS A 31 -6.72 2.68 2.62
C CYS A 31 -7.28 3.80 1.74
N ASP A 32 -7.80 3.49 0.54
CA ASP A 32 -8.34 4.48 -0.39
C ASP A 32 -9.86 4.70 -0.21
N LEU A 33 -10.49 4.06 0.77
CA LEU A 33 -11.90 4.29 1.12
C LEU A 33 -12.08 5.61 1.90
N PRO A 34 -13.22 6.29 1.80
CA PRO A 34 -13.48 7.48 2.60
C PRO A 34 -13.65 7.15 4.09
N ALA A 35 -13.49 8.14 4.97
CA ALA A 35 -13.90 8.01 6.36
C ALA A 35 -15.40 7.70 6.46
N ASP A 36 -15.76 6.64 7.18
CA ASP A 36 -17.16 6.20 7.33
C ASP A 36 -17.58 6.18 8.81
N PRO A 37 -18.41 7.15 9.25
CA PRO A 37 -18.95 7.18 10.60
C PRO A 37 -19.89 6.00 10.90
N GLY A 38 -20.51 5.40 9.89
CA GLY A 38 -21.58 4.42 10.05
C GLY A 38 -22.87 5.03 10.67
N PRO A 39 -23.91 4.21 10.90
CA PRO A 39 -25.24 4.67 11.31
C PRO A 39 -25.40 4.87 12.83
N CYS A 40 -24.48 4.32 13.65
CA CYS A 40 -24.52 4.52 15.09
C CYS A 40 -24.12 5.96 15.49
N ARG A 41 -24.48 6.40 16.70
CA ARG A 41 -24.35 7.81 17.14
C ARG A 41 -23.38 8.03 18.30
N ALA A 42 -22.48 7.08 18.58
CA ALA A 42 -21.39 7.34 19.50
C ALA A 42 -20.40 8.34 18.89
N ARG A 43 -19.58 8.98 19.72
CA ARG A 43 -18.50 9.88 19.26
C ARG A 43 -17.16 9.28 19.64
N ILE A 44 -16.66 8.37 18.80
CA ILE A 44 -15.41 7.65 19.04
C ILE A 44 -14.35 8.22 18.10
N THR A 45 -13.32 8.86 18.65
CA THR A 45 -12.17 9.32 17.85
C THR A 45 -11.46 8.12 17.22
N ARG A 46 -11.32 8.15 15.90
CA ARG A 46 -10.59 7.18 15.08
C ARG A 46 -9.75 7.91 14.06
N PHE A 47 -8.87 7.18 13.39
CA PHE A 47 -8.01 7.70 12.34
C PHE A 47 -8.31 6.99 11.02
N TYR A 48 -8.27 7.72 9.92
CA TYR A 48 -8.37 7.19 8.56
C TYR A 48 -7.25 7.77 7.70
N TYR A 49 -6.86 7.08 6.63
CA TYR A 49 -5.96 7.65 5.63
C TYR A 49 -6.77 8.51 4.66
N ASN A 50 -6.43 9.79 4.58
CA ASN A 50 -6.94 10.72 3.59
C ASN A 50 -6.01 10.71 2.37
N SER A 51 -6.51 10.23 1.24
CA SER A 51 -5.74 10.12 -0.02
C SER A 51 -5.42 11.48 -0.65
N ASP A 52 -6.24 12.51 -0.39
CA ASP A 52 -6.02 13.87 -0.90
C ASP A 52 -4.85 14.55 -0.20
N SER A 53 -4.83 14.49 1.14
CA SER A 53 -3.75 15.06 1.96
C SER A 53 -2.55 14.12 2.12
N LYS A 54 -2.71 12.85 1.72
CA LYS A 54 -1.78 11.73 1.91
C LYS A 54 -1.39 11.53 3.38
N GLN A 55 -2.30 11.81 4.31
CA GLN A 55 -2.04 11.78 5.74
C GLN A 55 -3.10 10.98 6.50
N CYS A 56 -2.72 10.53 7.71
CA CYS A 56 -3.66 9.95 8.65
C CYS A 56 -4.32 11.04 9.50
N GLU A 57 -5.62 11.18 9.35
CA GLU A 57 -6.44 12.24 9.94
C GLU A 57 -7.48 11.67 10.92
N GLU A 58 -7.89 12.48 11.90
CA GLU A 58 -8.94 12.10 12.85
C GLU A 58 -10.34 12.23 12.24
N PHE A 59 -11.24 11.31 12.62
CA PHE A 59 -12.67 11.41 12.34
C PHE A 59 -13.51 10.84 13.48
N ASN A 60 -14.80 11.21 13.52
CA ASN A 60 -15.75 10.67 14.50
C ASN A 60 -16.40 9.40 13.94
N TYR A 61 -16.09 8.26 14.54
CA TYR A 61 -16.77 7.00 14.25
C TYR A 61 -17.99 6.81 15.16
N GLY A 62 -19.12 6.48 14.54
CA GLY A 62 -20.42 6.26 15.17
C GLY A 62 -20.50 5.02 16.04
N GLY A 63 -19.59 4.06 15.85
CA GLY A 63 -19.46 2.85 16.68
C GLY A 63 -19.91 1.54 16.02
N CYS A 64 -20.56 1.58 14.86
CA CYS A 64 -20.94 0.40 14.10
C CYS A 64 -20.94 0.65 12.58
N HIS A 65 -20.83 -0.41 11.78
CA HIS A 65 -20.97 -0.41 10.30
C HIS A 65 -20.18 0.67 9.53
N GLY A 66 -18.98 1.03 9.98
CA GLY A 66 -18.03 1.76 9.13
C GLY A 66 -17.28 0.82 8.18
N ASN A 67 -16.21 1.32 7.55
CA ASN A 67 -15.29 0.52 6.73
C ASN A 67 -13.92 0.30 7.41
N GLU A 68 -13.02 -0.41 6.74
CA GLU A 68 -11.69 -0.78 7.24
C GLU A 68 -10.66 0.35 7.24
N ASN A 69 -10.93 1.50 6.60
CA ASN A 69 -10.13 2.72 6.76
C ASN A 69 -10.42 3.40 8.11
N ASN A 70 -10.27 2.64 9.20
CA ASN A 70 -10.69 3.03 10.54
C ASN A 70 -9.75 2.41 11.57
N PHE A 71 -8.86 3.24 12.10
CA PHE A 71 -7.79 2.82 13.00
C PHE A 71 -7.95 3.48 14.38
N LYS A 72 -7.58 2.74 15.44
CA LYS A 72 -7.64 3.25 16.81
C LYS A 72 -6.57 4.30 17.12
N THR A 73 -5.45 4.28 16.41
CA THR A 73 -4.31 5.17 16.64
C THR A 73 -3.77 5.71 15.31
N LYS A 74 -3.21 6.92 15.35
CA LYS A 74 -2.56 7.53 14.19
C LYS A 74 -1.43 6.65 13.64
N ASP A 75 -0.63 6.06 14.53
CA ASP A 75 0.47 5.17 14.15
C ASP A 75 -0.04 3.96 13.37
N LYS A 76 -1.12 3.31 13.84
CA LYS A 76 -1.69 2.15 13.14
C LYS A 76 -2.17 2.52 11.75
N CYS A 77 -2.82 3.67 11.60
CA CYS A 77 -3.15 4.19 10.27
C CYS A 77 -1.89 4.37 9.43
N HIS A 78 -0.87 5.03 9.99
CA HIS A 78 0.35 5.38 9.28
C HIS A 78 1.08 4.16 8.75
N TYR A 79 1.33 3.14 9.58
CA TYR A 79 2.05 1.96 9.12
C TYR A 79 1.20 0.98 8.32
N THR A 80 -0.12 1.15 8.31
CA THR A 80 -0.99 0.36 7.42
C THR A 80 -1.09 1.02 6.05
N CYS A 81 -1.22 2.36 6.01
CA CYS A 81 -1.62 3.08 4.79
C CYS A 81 -0.59 4.08 4.25
N VAL A 82 0.46 4.43 4.99
CA VAL A 82 1.47 5.42 4.56
C VAL A 82 2.83 4.74 4.36
N GLU A 83 3.45 4.30 5.46
CA GLU A 83 4.77 3.66 5.44
C GLU A 83 5.02 2.86 6.74
N LYS A 84 5.64 1.68 6.63
CA LYS A 84 6.08 0.90 7.79
C LYS A 84 7.24 1.61 8.50
N PRO A 85 7.22 1.69 9.86
CA PRO A 85 8.23 2.41 10.63
C PRO A 85 9.59 1.71 10.58
N GLY A 86 10.65 2.43 10.93
CA GLY A 86 12.02 1.91 11.06
C GLY A 86 12.79 1.83 9.73
N VAL A 87 14.06 1.46 9.84
CA VAL A 87 14.98 1.33 8.69
C VAL A 87 15.61 -0.05 8.68
N CYS A 88 15.80 -0.61 7.48
CA CYS A 88 16.53 -1.88 7.35
C CYS A 88 17.97 -1.70 7.83
N GLY A 89 18.40 -2.61 8.70
CA GLY A 89 19.72 -2.58 9.33
C GLY A 89 20.84 -3.07 8.40
N LYS A 90 21.95 -3.50 8.98
CA LYS A 90 22.98 -4.23 8.22
C LYS A 90 22.57 -5.69 8.08
N ALA A 91 22.91 -6.29 6.94
CA ALA A 91 22.68 -7.69 6.67
C ALA A 91 23.26 -8.59 7.78
N PRO A 92 22.56 -9.66 8.20
CA PRO A 92 23.17 -10.73 8.98
C PRO A 92 24.36 -11.32 8.21
N PRO A 93 25.46 -11.70 8.87
CA PRO A 93 26.50 -12.46 8.22
C PRO A 93 25.98 -13.88 7.94
N VAL A 94 26.10 -14.33 6.68
CA VAL A 94 25.85 -15.68 6.09
C VAL A 94 24.37 -16.10 5.83
N ILE A 95 23.97 -16.93 4.84
CA ILE A 95 24.59 -18.00 4.00
C ILE A 95 24.01 -17.93 2.57
N THR A 96 24.78 -18.34 1.56
CA THR A 96 24.67 -18.40 0.07
C THR A 96 23.32 -18.66 -0.63
N ILE A 97 22.18 -18.70 0.07
CA ILE A 97 20.85 -18.83 -0.56
C ILE A 97 20.29 -17.41 -0.74
N CYS A 98 19.65 -17.17 -1.87
CA CYS A 98 18.96 -15.92 -2.19
C CYS A 98 17.43 -16.08 -2.04
N PRO A 99 16.88 -16.27 -0.82
CA PRO A 99 15.43 -16.36 -0.67
C PRO A 99 14.80 -14.98 -0.87
N VAL A 100 13.69 -14.96 -1.60
CA VAL A 100 12.80 -13.81 -1.74
C VAL A 100 11.51 -14.16 -1.03
N ARG A 101 11.33 -13.63 0.18
CA ARG A 101 10.17 -13.91 1.06
C ARG A 101 9.14 -12.79 1.05
N CYS A 102 9.53 -11.62 0.57
CA CYS A 102 8.65 -10.48 0.36
C CYS A 102 9.15 -9.67 -0.84
N ARG A 103 8.26 -8.85 -1.38
CA ARG A 103 8.54 -7.87 -2.45
C ARG A 103 8.33 -6.43 -2.00
N SER A 104 7.53 -6.22 -0.96
CA SER A 104 7.33 -4.91 -0.34
C SER A 104 6.97 -5.01 1.14
N ASP A 105 7.07 -3.87 1.82
CA ASP A 105 6.73 -3.69 3.23
C ASP A 105 5.29 -4.12 3.60
N TRP A 106 4.37 -4.14 2.62
CA TRP A 106 2.98 -4.51 2.86
C TRP A 106 2.71 -6.01 2.73
N GLU A 107 3.62 -6.79 2.15
CA GLU A 107 3.58 -8.25 2.23
C GLU A 107 3.99 -8.75 3.64
N CYS A 108 4.67 -7.91 4.43
CA CYS A 108 5.13 -8.25 5.77
C CYS A 108 4.12 -7.93 6.88
N ASP A 109 4.10 -8.79 7.90
CA ASP A 109 3.16 -8.70 9.00
C ASP A 109 3.39 -7.46 9.88
N GLY A 110 2.29 -6.88 10.37
CA GLY A 110 2.34 -5.83 11.38
C GLY A 110 3.19 -4.63 10.97
N LYS A 111 4.31 -4.43 11.68
CA LYS A 111 5.25 -3.31 11.47
C LYS A 111 6.53 -3.72 10.74
N GLN A 112 6.68 -5.00 10.38
CA GLN A 112 7.87 -5.49 9.69
C GLN A 112 8.05 -4.80 8.34
N LYS A 113 9.33 -4.63 7.97
CA LYS A 113 9.73 -4.12 6.66
C LYS A 113 10.30 -5.24 5.81
N CYS A 114 10.11 -5.12 4.52
CA CYS A 114 10.73 -6.00 3.55
C CYS A 114 12.15 -5.50 3.26
N CYS A 115 13.14 -6.13 3.88
CA CYS A 115 14.52 -5.69 3.83
C CYS A 115 15.34 -6.50 2.84
N THR A 116 16.16 -5.80 2.06
CA THR A 116 17.02 -6.39 1.03
C THR A 116 18.49 -6.37 1.46
N TYR A 117 19.11 -7.53 1.46
CA TYR A 117 20.50 -7.76 1.87
C TYR A 117 21.23 -8.58 0.80
N GLY A 118 21.91 -7.90 -0.13
CA GLY A 118 22.44 -8.55 -1.32
C GLY A 118 21.30 -9.12 -2.16
N CYS A 119 21.25 -10.44 -2.31
CA CYS A 119 20.17 -11.13 -3.02
C CYS A 119 19.03 -11.62 -2.11
N VAL A 120 19.15 -11.48 -0.79
CA VAL A 120 18.14 -11.90 0.19
C VAL A 120 17.10 -10.79 0.32
N THR A 121 15.81 -11.14 0.30
CA THR A 121 14.72 -10.23 0.64
C THR A 121 13.81 -10.88 1.67
N ASP A 122 13.71 -10.31 2.87
CA ASP A 122 12.99 -10.92 4.00
C ASP A 122 12.26 -9.88 4.86
N CYS A 123 11.20 -10.34 5.54
CA CYS A 123 10.45 -9.54 6.49
C CYS A 123 11.21 -9.45 7.81
N MET A 124 11.59 -8.24 8.19
CA MET A 124 12.41 -7.98 9.37
C MET A 124 11.71 -7.04 10.33
N ASP A 125 11.84 -7.34 11.62
CA ASP A 125 11.58 -6.38 12.67
C ASP A 125 12.70 -5.34 12.67
N VAL A 126 12.33 -4.08 12.48
CA VAL A 126 13.25 -2.94 12.42
C VAL A 126 13.08 -2.07 13.66
N SER A 127 14.20 -1.49 14.10
CA SER A 127 14.25 -0.56 15.23
C SER A 127 13.93 0.87 14.83
#